data_AF-A0A7K0YK60-F1
#
_entry.id   AF-A0A7K0YK60-F1
#
_cell.length_a   1.000
_cell.length_b   1.000
_cell.length_c   1.000
_cell.angle_alpha   90.00
_cell.angle_beta   90.00
_cell.angle_gamma   90.00
#
_symmetry.space_group_name_H-M   'P 1'
#
loop_
_entity.id
_entity.type
_entity.pdbx_description
1 polymer ?
#
loop_
_entity_poly.entity_id
_entity_poly.type
_entity_poly.pdbx_seq_one_letter_code
_entity_poly.pdbx_strand_id
1 'polypeptide(L)'
;MTTDLSAGLPLALAERFPQGLETPIPDQLREVIDTLLKFHPGSDESEIIRAYQTADYFHRAQNRKSGEQYITHPIAVSGMLADLGMTSSTVIAALLHDTVEDTEYDLEHLRADFGDEVAGLVDGVTKLDKVKYGQASASETVRKMVVAMARDIRVLVIKLVDRQHNMRTLSYLSPEKQEQKARETLEIYAPLAHRLGMNSVKWELEDLAFASLYPKMSDEIARLVSQRAPARDESLQTIVDFVDADLAENEVKATVSGRPKHFYSIYQKMIVRGRDFDDIYDLIGVRILVDSVQDCYATLGIIHNRWNPVPGRFKDYIAMPKFTMYQSLHTTVIGPNGKPVEFQIRTQEMHRAAEYGVASHWRYKQDKVAGKDGPDDLGWVRQLLDWQRETADPGEFLDSLRDDLGAAEVYVFTPKGEVMALPAGSTPIDFAYSVHTEVGNRCVGSRINGKLAPLDTKLANGDNVEIITNKSDSAGPSRDWINIVASARAKSKIKAWFSKERREEAIETGKEAIVRAMKKGGVPLRLLTNSMLNTLALESNYADVSALYAAVGE
;
A
#
# COMPACT_ATOMS: atom_id res chain seq x y z
N MET A 1 -21.25 36.23 2.88
CA MET A 1 -22.63 35.92 3.33
C MET A 1 -22.51 35.09 4.58
N THR A 2 -22.94 35.62 5.72
CA THR A 2 -23.07 34.88 6.98
C THR A 2 -24.29 33.98 6.86
N THR A 3 -24.07 32.70 6.56
CA THR A 3 -25.12 31.68 6.60
C THR A 3 -25.46 31.43 8.06
N ASP A 4 -26.67 31.81 8.47
CA ASP A 4 -27.20 31.55 9.80
C ASP A 4 -27.45 30.04 9.94
N LEU A 5 -26.49 29.34 10.57
CA LEU A 5 -26.48 27.90 10.82
C LEU A 5 -27.20 27.50 12.13
N SER A 6 -27.98 28.42 12.74
CA SER A 6 -28.67 28.16 14.01
C SER A 6 -29.80 27.13 13.92
N ALA A 7 -30.25 26.78 12.71
CA ALA A 7 -31.28 25.76 12.48
C ALA A 7 -30.65 24.38 12.24
N GLY A 8 -30.31 23.65 13.32
CA GLY A 8 -30.04 22.21 13.24
C GLY A 8 -28.82 21.67 13.97
N LEU A 9 -28.31 22.34 15.02
CA LEU A 9 -27.28 21.74 15.86
C LEU A 9 -27.88 20.55 16.65
N PRO A 10 -27.23 19.37 16.68
CA PRO A 10 -27.50 18.34 17.67
C PRO A 10 -27.48 18.96 19.08
N LEU A 11 -28.42 18.57 19.95
CA LEU A 11 -28.60 19.17 21.27
C LEU A 11 -27.28 19.22 22.10
N ALA A 12 -26.41 18.22 21.91
CA ALA A 12 -25.10 18.11 22.54
C ALA A 12 -24.10 19.21 22.13
N LEU A 13 -24.19 19.72 20.89
CA LEU A 13 -23.32 20.78 20.37
C LEU A 13 -23.82 22.17 20.76
N ALA A 14 -25.13 22.36 20.77
CA ALA A 14 -25.74 23.62 21.22
C ALA A 14 -25.43 23.92 22.71
N GLU A 15 -25.31 22.88 23.53
CA GLU A 15 -24.87 23.00 24.93
C GLU A 15 -23.36 23.30 25.07
N ARG A 16 -22.53 22.91 24.10
CA ARG A 16 -21.06 23.09 24.11
C ARG A 16 -20.60 24.40 23.50
N PHE A 17 -21.37 24.96 22.57
CA PHE A 17 -21.07 26.22 21.88
C PHE A 17 -22.12 27.30 22.20
N PRO A 18 -22.21 27.78 23.46
CA PRO A 18 -23.28 28.68 23.91
C PRO A 18 -23.26 30.08 23.27
N GLN A 19 -22.21 30.44 22.53
CA GLN A 19 -22.09 31.70 21.78
C GLN A 19 -22.22 31.53 20.25
N GLY A 20 -22.47 30.31 19.76
CA GLY A 20 -22.45 30.01 18.33
C GLY A 20 -21.03 29.82 17.77
N LEU A 21 -20.94 29.10 16.65
CA LEU A 21 -19.73 28.96 15.85
C LEU A 21 -19.79 29.99 14.72
N GLU A 22 -19.28 31.21 14.97
CA GLU A 22 -19.25 32.29 13.96
C GLU A 22 -17.82 32.55 13.44
N THR A 23 -17.05 31.49 13.17
CA THR A 23 -15.77 31.66 12.46
C THR A 23 -16.07 31.96 10.98
N PRO A 24 -15.49 33.04 10.40
CA PRO A 24 -15.57 33.29 8.96
C PRO A 24 -15.02 32.11 8.18
N ILE A 25 -15.76 31.69 7.16
CA ILE A 25 -15.33 30.60 6.27
C ILE A 25 -14.18 31.13 5.39
N PRO A 26 -12.97 30.57 5.50
CA PRO A 26 -11.84 30.99 4.69
C PRO A 26 -12.07 30.55 3.24
N ASP A 27 -11.52 31.31 2.29
CA ASP A 27 -11.71 31.02 0.86
C ASP A 27 -11.14 29.64 0.49
N GLN A 28 -10.06 29.21 1.16
CA GLN A 28 -9.51 27.87 0.99
C GLN A 28 -10.52 26.77 1.34
N LEU A 29 -11.33 26.93 2.40
CA LEU A 29 -12.34 25.93 2.74
C LEU A 29 -13.47 25.89 1.68
N ARG A 30 -13.82 27.04 1.10
CA ARG A 30 -14.80 27.05 -0.02
C ARG A 30 -14.26 26.29 -1.23
N GLU A 31 -12.98 26.43 -1.56
CA GLU A 31 -12.36 25.65 -2.64
C GLU A 31 -12.42 24.15 -2.38
N VAL A 32 -12.23 23.72 -1.12
CA VAL A 32 -12.40 22.31 -0.70
C VAL A 32 -13.85 21.86 -0.90
N ILE A 33 -14.82 22.64 -0.45
CA ILE A 33 -16.26 22.33 -0.58
C ILE A 33 -16.66 22.26 -2.06
N ASP A 34 -16.27 23.23 -2.87
CA ASP A 34 -16.55 23.27 -4.30
C ASP A 34 -15.97 22.04 -5.02
N THR A 35 -14.75 21.65 -4.65
CA THR A 35 -14.10 20.46 -5.21
C THR A 35 -14.81 19.19 -4.79
N LEU A 36 -15.19 19.09 -3.51
CA LEU A 36 -15.97 17.96 -3.02
C LEU A 36 -17.32 17.86 -3.73
N LEU A 37 -18.05 18.96 -3.89
CA LEU A 37 -19.36 18.98 -4.55
C LEU A 37 -19.29 18.63 -6.04
N LYS A 38 -18.16 18.91 -6.72
CA LYS A 38 -17.91 18.43 -8.10
C LYS A 38 -17.86 16.90 -8.17
N PHE A 39 -17.31 16.25 -7.15
CA PHE A 39 -17.20 14.79 -7.11
C PHE A 39 -18.43 14.13 -6.47
N HIS A 40 -19.01 14.76 -5.46
CA HIS A 40 -20.10 14.26 -4.62
C HIS A 40 -21.19 15.35 -4.44
N PRO A 41 -22.05 15.58 -5.44
CA PRO A 41 -23.05 16.66 -5.41
C PRO A 41 -24.07 16.57 -4.28
N GLY A 42 -24.24 15.39 -3.67
CA GLY A 42 -25.14 15.15 -2.54
C GLY A 42 -24.51 15.36 -1.16
N SER A 43 -23.28 15.87 -1.09
CA SER A 43 -22.61 16.12 0.18
C SER A 43 -23.24 17.30 0.92
N ASP A 44 -23.43 17.17 2.23
CA ASP A 44 -23.94 18.25 3.07
C ASP A 44 -22.81 19.23 3.41
N GLU A 45 -22.86 20.42 2.80
CA GLU A 45 -21.92 21.51 3.05
C GLU A 45 -21.93 21.95 4.52
N SER A 46 -23.10 21.92 5.18
CA SER A 46 -23.25 22.40 6.55
C SER A 46 -22.44 21.55 7.55
N GLU A 47 -22.32 20.24 7.31
CA GLU A 47 -21.52 19.36 8.16
C GLU A 47 -20.02 19.63 8.05
N ILE A 48 -19.55 20.00 6.85
CA ILE A 48 -18.14 20.30 6.60
C ILE A 48 -17.76 21.64 7.26
N ILE A 49 -18.63 22.64 7.11
CA ILE A 49 -18.47 23.92 7.79
C ILE A 49 -18.47 23.71 9.30
N ARG A 50 -19.38 22.89 9.83
CA ARG A 50 -19.45 22.54 11.25
C ARG A 50 -18.17 21.87 11.75
N ALA A 51 -17.60 20.95 10.97
CA ALA A 51 -16.34 20.29 11.28
C ALA A 51 -15.18 21.29 11.31
N TYR A 52 -15.08 22.18 10.31
CA TYR A 52 -14.07 23.23 10.26
C TYR A 52 -14.16 24.15 11.49
N GLN A 53 -15.35 24.64 11.80
CA GLN A 53 -15.54 25.56 12.92
C GLN A 53 -15.22 24.89 14.26
N THR A 54 -15.51 23.59 14.40
CA THR A 54 -15.12 22.80 15.57
C THR A 54 -13.60 22.72 15.69
N ALA A 55 -12.91 22.35 14.62
CA ALA A 55 -11.45 22.28 14.59
C ALA A 55 -10.82 23.65 14.89
N ASP A 56 -11.29 24.72 14.25
CA ASP A 56 -10.81 26.09 14.46
C ASP A 56 -10.97 26.54 15.92
N TYR A 57 -12.14 26.26 16.53
CA TYR A 57 -12.40 26.61 17.92
C TYR A 57 -11.43 25.94 18.88
N PHE A 58 -11.17 24.65 18.72
CA PHE A 58 -10.27 23.89 19.61
C PHE A 58 -8.80 24.23 19.38
N HIS A 59 -8.42 24.55 18.14
CA HIS A 59 -7.05 24.92 17.78
C HIS A 59 -6.77 26.45 17.85
N ARG A 60 -7.72 27.27 18.29
CA ARG A 60 -7.61 28.75 18.31
C ARG A 60 -6.38 29.33 19.04
N ALA A 61 -5.88 28.59 20.02
CA ALA A 61 -4.72 28.98 20.83
C ALA A 61 -3.41 28.34 20.34
N GLN A 62 -3.46 27.49 19.31
CA GLN A 62 -2.35 26.70 18.81
C GLN A 62 -1.80 27.31 17.52
N ASN A 63 -0.49 27.53 17.49
CA ASN A 63 0.23 27.94 16.30
C ASN A 63 1.16 26.82 15.83
N ARG A 64 1.35 26.68 14.52
CA ARG A 64 2.38 25.79 13.95
C ARG A 64 3.77 26.35 14.23
N LYS A 65 4.79 25.50 14.07
CA LYS A 65 6.20 25.90 14.16
C LYS A 65 6.63 26.93 13.11
N SER A 66 5.90 27.04 12.01
CA SER A 66 6.06 28.08 10.99
C SER A 66 5.57 29.46 11.45
N GLY A 67 4.78 29.52 12.53
CA GLY A 67 4.12 30.74 13.02
C GLY A 67 2.69 30.95 12.49
N GLU A 68 2.23 30.12 11.56
CA GLU A 68 0.84 30.15 11.06
C GLU A 68 -0.14 29.53 12.06
N GLN A 69 -1.43 29.88 11.94
CA GLN A 69 -2.50 29.25 12.71
C GLN A 69 -2.57 27.75 12.38
N TYR A 70 -2.82 26.92 13.39
CA TYR A 70 -2.82 25.46 13.23
C TYR A 70 -3.84 24.97 12.18
N ILE A 71 -4.97 25.65 12.06
CA ILE A 71 -6.09 25.28 11.18
C ILE A 71 -5.73 25.22 9.69
N THR A 72 -4.64 25.87 9.25
CA THR A 72 -4.19 25.83 7.85
C THR A 72 -3.82 24.40 7.42
N HIS A 73 -3.31 23.58 8.34
CA HIS A 73 -2.92 22.20 8.05
C HIS A 73 -4.14 21.28 7.81
N PRO A 74 -5.12 21.20 8.72
CA PRO A 74 -6.34 20.41 8.48
C PRO A 74 -7.08 20.82 7.20
N ILE A 75 -7.16 22.12 6.88
CA ILE A 75 -7.78 22.59 5.62
C ILE A 75 -7.00 22.05 4.42
N ALA A 76 -5.67 22.17 4.42
CA ALA A 76 -4.84 21.73 3.30
C ALA A 76 -4.90 20.21 3.08
N VAL A 77 -4.90 19.41 4.16
CA VAL A 77 -5.08 17.95 4.09
C VAL A 77 -6.46 17.60 3.54
N SER A 78 -7.50 18.31 3.99
CA SER A 78 -8.87 18.12 3.53
C SER A 78 -9.04 18.46 2.05
N GLY A 79 -8.39 19.53 1.58
CA GLY A 79 -8.35 19.89 0.15
C GLY A 79 -7.68 18.82 -0.70
N MET A 80 -6.52 18.31 -0.27
CA MET A 80 -5.85 17.21 -0.96
C MET A 80 -6.73 15.94 -1.01
N LEU A 81 -7.46 15.62 0.06
CA LEU A 81 -8.40 14.49 0.05
C LEU A 81 -9.61 14.74 -0.86
N ALA A 82 -10.12 15.97 -0.93
CA ALA A 82 -11.17 16.35 -1.86
C ALA A 82 -10.70 16.24 -3.32
N ASP A 83 -9.47 16.63 -3.63
CA ASP A 83 -8.85 16.45 -4.97
C ASP A 83 -8.73 14.97 -5.37
N LEU A 84 -8.52 14.09 -4.38
CA LEU A 84 -8.52 12.63 -4.59
C LEU A 84 -9.93 12.06 -4.80
N GLY A 85 -10.99 12.88 -4.68
CA GLY A 85 -12.38 12.47 -4.81
C GLY A 85 -12.93 11.71 -3.59
N MET A 86 -12.36 11.93 -2.40
CA MET A 86 -12.84 11.31 -1.16
C MET A 86 -14.25 11.74 -0.76
N THR A 87 -14.92 10.94 0.08
CA THR A 87 -16.27 11.25 0.58
C THR A 87 -16.25 12.36 1.64
N SER A 88 -17.39 13.01 1.86
CA SER A 88 -17.59 14.02 2.90
C SER A 88 -17.12 13.53 4.29
N SER A 89 -17.43 12.28 4.66
CA SER A 89 -16.98 11.69 5.93
C SER A 89 -15.46 11.64 6.10
N THR A 90 -14.72 11.43 5.01
CA THR A 90 -13.24 11.40 5.04
C THR A 90 -12.66 12.81 5.12
N VAL A 91 -13.27 13.77 4.43
CA VAL A 91 -12.90 15.19 4.50
C VAL A 91 -13.16 15.75 5.90
N ILE A 92 -14.33 15.45 6.49
CA ILE A 92 -14.67 15.81 7.87
C ILE A 92 -13.69 15.18 8.86
N ALA A 93 -13.39 13.89 8.71
CA ALA A 93 -12.40 13.22 9.56
C ALA A 93 -11.01 13.86 9.45
N ALA A 94 -10.60 14.32 8.27
CA ALA A 94 -9.33 15.02 8.08
C ALA A 94 -9.31 16.42 8.72
N LEU A 95 -10.42 17.16 8.71
CA LEU A 95 -10.52 18.43 9.43
C LEU A 95 -10.36 18.23 10.95
N LEU A 96 -10.83 17.09 11.48
CA LEU A 96 -10.92 16.83 12.92
C LEU A 96 -9.82 15.90 13.47
N HIS A 97 -8.93 15.37 12.61
CA HIS A 97 -8.01 14.30 13.00
C HIS A 97 -7.08 14.69 14.14
N ASP A 98 -6.50 15.90 14.07
CA ASP A 98 -5.62 16.44 15.11
C ASP A 98 -6.40 17.04 16.29
N THR A 99 -7.69 17.28 16.15
CA THR A 99 -8.52 17.89 17.21
C THR A 99 -8.66 16.94 18.40
N VAL A 100 -8.83 15.64 18.15
CA VAL A 100 -8.91 14.63 19.21
C VAL A 100 -7.54 14.32 19.83
N GLU A 101 -6.45 14.57 19.11
CA GLU A 101 -5.10 14.30 19.59
C GLU A 101 -4.52 15.43 20.43
N ASP A 102 -4.66 16.67 19.95
CA ASP A 102 -3.96 17.83 20.50
C ASP A 102 -4.80 18.66 21.47
N THR A 103 -6.10 18.36 21.62
CA THR A 103 -7.04 19.19 22.37
C THR A 103 -7.87 18.39 23.39
N GLU A 104 -8.69 19.07 24.18
CA GLU A 104 -9.58 18.45 25.18
C GLU A 104 -10.81 17.75 24.54
N TYR A 105 -10.95 17.80 23.22
CA TYR A 105 -12.03 17.13 22.50
C TYR A 105 -11.80 15.61 22.46
N ASP A 106 -12.80 14.82 22.85
CA ASP A 106 -12.68 13.37 22.95
C ASP A 106 -13.48 12.62 21.86
N LEU A 107 -13.23 11.32 21.75
CA LEU A 107 -13.88 10.46 20.78
C LEU A 107 -15.38 10.26 21.04
N GLU A 108 -15.85 10.39 22.28
CA GLU A 108 -17.28 10.25 22.60
C GLU A 108 -18.05 11.47 22.11
N HIS A 109 -17.47 12.66 22.29
CA HIS A 109 -17.97 13.92 21.74
C HIS A 109 -17.99 13.89 20.22
N LEU A 110 -16.88 13.48 19.59
CA LEU A 110 -16.82 13.33 18.13
C LEU A 110 -17.92 12.40 17.59
N ARG A 111 -18.17 11.27 18.28
CA ARG A 111 -19.22 10.32 17.92
C ARG A 111 -20.62 10.92 18.06
N ALA A 112 -20.87 11.72 19.11
CA ALA A 112 -22.14 12.40 19.30
C ALA A 112 -22.39 13.49 18.23
N ASP A 113 -21.33 14.16 17.79
CA ASP A 113 -21.40 15.36 16.95
C ASP A 113 -21.40 15.05 15.44
N PHE A 114 -20.68 14.00 15.01
CA PHE A 114 -20.47 13.64 13.61
C PHE A 114 -20.73 12.15 13.30
N GLY A 115 -21.18 11.37 14.29
CA GLY A 115 -21.56 9.97 14.13
C GLY A 115 -20.40 8.98 14.22
N ASP A 116 -20.76 7.69 14.20
CA ASP A 116 -19.83 6.57 14.38
C ASP A 116 -18.79 6.45 13.25
N GLU A 117 -19.16 6.80 12.02
CA GLU A 117 -18.29 6.67 10.86
C GLU A 117 -17.08 7.61 10.96
N VAL A 118 -17.32 8.90 11.17
CA VAL A 118 -16.25 9.91 11.34
C VAL A 118 -15.42 9.60 12.57
N ALA A 119 -16.06 9.25 13.68
CA ALA A 119 -15.36 8.88 14.91
C ALA A 119 -14.44 7.67 14.72
N GLY A 120 -14.88 6.65 13.97
CA GLY A 120 -14.07 5.48 13.64
C GLY A 120 -12.85 5.83 12.78
N LEU A 121 -12.99 6.76 11.83
CA LEU A 121 -11.88 7.24 11.00
C LEU A 121 -10.84 8.00 11.84
N VAL A 122 -11.28 8.96 12.66
CA VAL A 122 -10.38 9.76 13.50
C VAL A 122 -9.70 8.92 14.58
N ASP A 123 -10.43 8.00 15.24
CA ASP A 123 -9.84 7.02 16.17
C ASP A 123 -8.76 6.17 15.48
N GLY A 124 -9.02 5.75 14.24
CA GLY A 124 -8.05 5.05 13.41
C GLY A 124 -6.78 5.86 13.19
N VAL A 125 -6.88 7.15 12.82
CA VAL A 125 -5.73 8.02 12.52
C VAL A 125 -4.94 8.34 13.80
N THR A 126 -5.60 8.79 14.86
CA THR A 126 -4.96 9.17 16.14
C THR A 126 -4.21 8.00 16.80
N LYS A 127 -4.71 6.77 16.66
CA LYS A 127 -4.01 5.57 17.13
C LYS A 127 -2.70 5.30 16.40
N LEU A 128 -2.51 5.81 15.19
CA LEU A 128 -1.24 5.71 14.46
C LEU A 128 -0.20 6.72 14.95
N ASP A 129 -0.63 7.87 15.44
CA ASP A 129 0.27 8.93 15.92
C ASP A 129 0.76 8.72 17.35
N LYS A 130 -0.11 8.25 18.26
CA LYS A 130 0.24 7.97 19.67
C LYS A 130 1.35 6.93 19.86
N VAL A 131 1.70 6.17 18.82
CA VAL A 131 2.79 5.16 18.84
C VAL A 131 4.18 5.80 18.80
N LYS A 132 4.28 7.09 18.46
CA LYS A 132 5.56 7.82 18.35
C LYS A 132 6.25 8.11 19.68
N TYR A 133 5.60 7.85 20.83
CA TYR A 133 6.07 8.29 22.16
C TYR A 133 6.75 7.23 23.03
N GLY A 134 7.33 6.19 22.43
CA GLY A 134 8.20 5.24 23.12
C GLY A 134 9.33 4.73 22.22
N GLN A 135 10.26 3.96 22.78
CA GLN A 135 11.22 3.13 22.02
C GLN A 135 10.50 1.99 21.25
N ALA A 136 9.35 2.29 20.64
CA ALA A 136 8.67 1.38 19.74
C ALA A 136 9.43 1.38 18.42
N SER A 137 9.91 0.21 18.01
CA SER A 137 10.47 -0.02 16.68
C SER A 137 9.47 0.48 15.62
N ALA A 138 9.97 0.99 14.49
CA ALA A 138 9.18 1.25 13.28
C ALA A 138 8.17 0.11 12.97
N SER A 139 8.49 -1.10 13.42
CA SER A 139 7.67 -2.30 13.33
C SER A 139 6.30 -2.20 13.98
N GLU A 140 6.23 -1.57 15.14
CA GLU A 140 4.99 -1.49 15.88
C GLU A 140 4.03 -0.50 15.22
N THR A 141 4.57 0.61 14.71
CA THR A 141 3.83 1.60 13.93
C THR A 141 3.24 0.97 12.67
N VAL A 142 4.03 0.21 11.91
CA VAL A 142 3.54 -0.44 10.69
C VAL A 142 2.53 -1.55 11.01
N ARG A 143 2.74 -2.33 12.07
CA ARG A 143 1.78 -3.35 12.52
C ARG A 143 0.42 -2.73 12.86
N LYS A 144 0.41 -1.63 13.62
CA LYS A 144 -0.84 -0.91 13.97
C LYS A 144 -1.48 -0.26 12.76
N MET A 145 -0.67 0.25 11.81
CA MET A 145 -1.14 0.76 10.52
C MET A 145 -1.88 -0.32 9.72
N VAL A 146 -1.33 -1.54 9.63
CA VAL A 146 -1.98 -2.68 8.98
C VAL A 146 -3.31 -3.06 9.66
N VAL A 147 -3.36 -3.04 10.99
CA VAL A 147 -4.60 -3.33 11.74
C VAL A 147 -5.66 -2.26 11.51
N ALA A 148 -5.27 -0.98 11.48
CA ALA A 148 -6.18 0.13 11.20
C ALA A 148 -6.72 0.07 9.75
N MET A 149 -5.84 -0.17 8.78
CA MET A 149 -6.20 -0.35 7.36
C MET A 149 -7.22 -1.45 7.12
N ALA A 150 -7.10 -2.56 7.85
CA ALA A 150 -7.98 -3.69 7.66
C ALA A 150 -9.43 -3.45 8.15
N ARG A 151 -9.61 -2.46 9.02
CA ARG A 151 -10.95 -1.98 9.41
C ARG A 151 -11.47 -0.98 8.39
N ASP A 152 -10.65 0.01 8.05
CA ASP A 152 -10.99 1.01 7.05
C ASP A 152 -9.73 1.58 6.38
N ILE A 153 -9.63 1.40 5.06
CA ILE A 153 -8.50 1.85 4.26
C ILE A 153 -8.41 3.39 4.19
N ARG A 154 -9.53 4.10 4.38
CA ARG A 154 -9.58 5.57 4.36
C ARG A 154 -8.72 6.18 5.47
N VAL A 155 -8.54 5.48 6.59
CA VAL A 155 -7.61 5.86 7.66
C VAL A 155 -6.18 6.00 7.13
N LEU A 156 -5.72 5.05 6.30
CA LEU A 156 -4.39 5.12 5.70
C LEU A 156 -4.31 6.22 4.66
N VAL A 157 -5.35 6.42 3.85
CA VAL A 157 -5.39 7.50 2.86
C VAL A 157 -5.25 8.87 3.54
N ILE A 158 -6.03 9.11 4.61
CA ILE A 158 -5.89 10.32 5.43
C ILE A 158 -4.45 10.44 5.94
N LYS A 159 -3.86 9.35 6.45
CA LYS A 159 -2.51 9.39 7.02
C LYS A 159 -1.41 9.66 6.00
N LEU A 160 -1.55 9.14 4.77
CA LEU A 160 -0.60 9.38 3.69
C LEU A 160 -0.66 10.83 3.22
N VAL A 161 -1.85 11.41 3.12
CA VAL A 161 -2.04 12.82 2.72
C VAL A 161 -1.60 13.77 3.84
N ASP A 162 -1.87 13.45 5.10
CA ASP A 162 -1.28 14.13 6.25
C ASP A 162 0.25 14.11 6.17
N ARG A 163 0.85 12.93 5.95
CA ARG A 163 2.30 12.81 5.79
C ARG A 163 2.82 13.64 4.60
N GLN A 164 2.11 13.67 3.48
CA GLN A 164 2.45 14.48 2.31
C GLN A 164 2.51 15.97 2.65
N HIS A 165 1.48 16.50 3.31
CA HIS A 165 1.48 17.90 3.75
C HIS A 165 2.60 18.17 4.79
N ASN A 166 2.83 17.25 5.71
CA ASN A 166 3.91 17.33 6.68
C ASN A 166 5.30 17.36 6.03
N MET A 167 5.49 16.62 4.92
CA MET A 167 6.73 16.64 4.15
C MET A 167 6.90 17.96 3.36
N ARG A 168 5.82 18.57 2.87
CA ARG A 168 5.88 19.91 2.24
C ARG A 168 6.34 21.00 3.19
N THR A 169 6.04 20.85 4.49
CA THR A 169 6.38 21.81 5.54
C THR A 169 7.53 21.35 6.44
N LEU A 170 8.35 20.42 5.96
CA LEU A 170 9.41 19.79 6.74
C LEU A 170 10.55 20.75 7.12
N SER A 171 10.81 21.77 6.30
CA SER A 171 11.92 22.72 6.45
C SER A 171 11.91 23.51 7.77
N TYR A 172 10.75 23.63 8.43
CA TYR A 172 10.61 24.33 9.71
C TYR A 172 10.99 23.48 10.94
N LEU A 173 11.39 22.22 10.75
CA LEU A 173 11.83 21.33 11.84
C LEU A 173 13.34 21.35 12.04
N SER A 174 13.83 20.82 13.18
CA SER A 174 15.27 20.62 13.39
C SER A 174 15.83 19.58 12.41
N PRO A 175 17.11 19.69 11.98
CA PRO A 175 17.71 18.78 10.99
C PRO A 175 17.54 17.29 11.34
N GLU A 176 17.72 16.92 12.61
CA GLU A 176 17.52 15.55 13.10
C GLU A 176 16.08 15.04 12.85
N LYS A 177 15.08 15.88 13.12
CA LYS A 177 13.66 15.54 12.90
C LYS A 177 13.32 15.51 11.41
N GLN A 178 13.97 16.34 10.60
CA GLN A 178 13.82 16.30 9.14
C GLN A 178 14.34 14.96 8.60
N GLU A 179 15.57 14.56 8.97
CA GLU A 179 16.16 13.30 8.54
C GLU A 179 15.33 12.09 8.99
N GLN A 180 14.90 12.06 10.25
CA GLN A 180 14.07 10.99 10.80
C GLN A 180 12.76 10.85 10.02
N LYS A 181 12.02 11.95 9.85
CA LYS A 181 10.73 11.93 9.13
C LYS A 181 10.91 11.60 7.65
N ALA A 182 11.97 12.08 7.01
CA ALA A 182 12.23 11.79 5.61
C ALA A 182 12.60 10.32 5.38
N ARG A 183 13.41 9.72 6.28
CA ARG A 183 13.72 8.28 6.24
C ARG A 183 12.47 7.43 6.43
N GLU A 184 11.66 7.76 7.44
CA GLU A 184 10.37 7.10 7.68
C GLU A 184 9.44 7.20 6.46
N THR A 185 9.36 8.38 5.83
CA THR A 185 8.59 8.60 4.60
C THR A 185 9.05 7.69 3.47
N LEU A 186 10.36 7.57 3.26
CA LEU A 186 10.91 6.79 2.15
C LEU A 186 10.79 5.28 2.38
N GLU A 187 11.00 4.81 3.60
CA GLU A 187 11.02 3.39 3.95
C GLU A 187 9.62 2.80 4.17
N ILE A 188 8.67 3.61 4.63
CA ILE A 188 7.34 3.13 5.05
C ILE A 188 6.23 3.76 4.19
N TYR A 189 6.10 5.09 4.20
CA TYR A 189 4.92 5.73 3.61
C TYR A 189 4.89 5.70 2.08
N ALA A 190 6.01 5.93 1.40
CA ALA A 190 6.09 5.85 -0.06
C ALA A 190 5.79 4.44 -0.61
N PRO A 191 6.35 3.34 -0.06
CA PRO A 191 5.97 1.99 -0.45
C PRO A 191 4.49 1.66 -0.18
N LEU A 192 3.91 2.16 0.92
CA LEU A 192 2.49 1.98 1.20
C LEU A 192 1.61 2.74 0.20
N ALA A 193 1.95 3.99 -0.14
CA ALA A 193 1.26 4.74 -1.19
C ALA A 193 1.33 4.01 -2.54
N HIS A 194 2.48 3.41 -2.87
CA HIS A 194 2.63 2.60 -4.07
C HIS A 194 1.68 1.40 -4.08
N ARG A 195 1.58 0.65 -2.97
CA ARG A 195 0.67 -0.50 -2.85
C ARG A 195 -0.79 -0.12 -2.94
N LEU A 196 -1.17 1.07 -2.46
CA LEU A 196 -2.52 1.63 -2.66
C LEU A 196 -2.77 2.11 -4.08
N GLY A 197 -1.77 2.10 -4.96
CA GLY A 197 -1.87 2.67 -6.31
C GLY A 197 -1.87 4.21 -6.33
N MET A 198 -1.59 4.87 -5.21
CA MET A 198 -1.53 6.33 -5.08
C MET A 198 -0.18 6.86 -5.59
N ASN A 199 0.03 6.78 -6.91
CA ASN A 199 1.32 7.13 -7.51
C ASN A 199 1.67 8.61 -7.38
N SER A 200 0.68 9.51 -7.44
CA SER A 200 0.90 10.95 -7.28
C SER A 200 1.48 11.27 -5.89
N VAL A 201 0.85 10.74 -4.83
CA VAL A 201 1.31 10.88 -3.45
C VAL A 201 2.66 10.20 -3.25
N LYS A 202 2.84 8.99 -3.80
CA LYS A 202 4.11 8.27 -3.73
C LYS A 202 5.27 9.10 -4.24
N TRP A 203 5.20 9.58 -5.49
CA TRP A 203 6.31 10.29 -6.13
C TRP A 203 6.64 11.59 -5.41
N GLU A 204 5.62 12.30 -4.93
CA GLU A 204 5.85 13.51 -4.16
C GLU A 204 6.51 13.22 -2.81
N LEU A 205 6.07 12.20 -2.08
CA LEU A 205 6.71 11.76 -0.85
C LEU A 205 8.18 11.35 -1.08
N GLU A 206 8.46 10.62 -2.16
CA GLU A 206 9.81 10.22 -2.58
C GLU A 206 10.70 11.43 -2.87
N ASP A 207 10.22 12.38 -3.69
CA ASP A 207 11.00 13.57 -4.06
C ASP A 207 11.25 14.50 -2.85
N LEU A 208 10.24 14.71 -1.99
CA LEU A 208 10.39 15.51 -0.76
C LEU A 208 11.34 14.85 0.25
N ALA A 209 11.24 13.53 0.42
CA ALA A 209 12.16 12.79 1.29
C ALA A 209 13.59 12.81 0.72
N PHE A 210 13.75 12.65 -0.58
CA PHE A 210 15.03 12.69 -1.26
C PHE A 210 15.72 14.05 -1.11
N ALA A 211 14.98 15.15 -1.35
CA ALA A 211 15.50 16.51 -1.17
C ALA A 211 15.96 16.76 0.27
N SER A 212 15.29 16.17 1.25
CA SER A 212 15.60 16.34 2.68
C SER A 212 16.80 15.48 3.12
N LEU A 213 16.91 14.25 2.62
CA LEU A 213 17.99 13.31 2.99
C LEU A 213 19.30 13.59 2.25
N TYR A 214 19.22 13.98 0.98
CA TYR A 214 20.38 14.15 0.10
C TYR A 214 20.32 15.47 -0.68
N PRO A 215 20.34 16.64 -0.01
CA PRO A 215 20.09 17.94 -0.65
C PRO A 215 21.06 18.23 -1.80
N LYS A 216 22.37 17.99 -1.60
CA LYS A 216 23.39 18.21 -2.65
C LYS A 216 23.14 17.39 -3.92
N MET A 217 22.67 16.15 -3.76
CA MET A 217 22.38 15.27 -4.90
C MET A 217 21.10 15.70 -5.60
N SER A 218 20.09 16.13 -4.84
CA SER A 218 18.85 16.68 -5.38
C SER A 218 19.11 17.93 -6.22
N ASP A 219 19.91 18.86 -5.70
CA ASP A 219 20.28 20.09 -6.41
C ASP A 219 21.04 19.80 -7.71
N GLU A 220 21.96 18.83 -7.68
CA GLU A 220 22.72 18.45 -8.89
C GLU A 220 21.82 17.80 -9.94
N ILE A 221 20.92 16.89 -9.55
CA ILE A 221 19.96 16.29 -10.48
C ILE A 221 19.04 17.38 -11.05
N ALA A 222 18.53 18.30 -10.23
CA ALA A 222 17.69 19.40 -10.68
C ALA A 222 18.43 20.29 -11.69
N ARG A 223 19.72 20.57 -11.45
CA ARG A 223 20.58 21.34 -12.37
C ARG A 223 20.76 20.62 -13.71
N LEU A 224 21.10 19.33 -13.70
CA LEU A 224 21.28 18.52 -14.90
C LEU A 224 19.99 18.41 -15.73
N VAL A 225 18.85 18.26 -15.05
CA VAL A 225 17.51 18.23 -15.66
C VAL A 225 17.19 19.57 -16.32
N SER A 226 17.43 20.68 -15.62
CA SER A 226 17.20 22.04 -16.13
C SER A 226 18.03 22.36 -17.37
N GLN A 227 19.32 22.01 -17.38
CA GLN A 227 20.22 22.25 -18.51
C GLN A 227 19.77 21.55 -19.80
N ARG A 228 19.09 20.39 -19.69
CA ARG A 228 18.64 19.59 -20.83
C ARG A 228 17.16 19.76 -21.17
N ALA A 229 16.40 20.50 -20.35
CA ALA A 229 14.97 20.70 -20.56
C ALA A 229 14.65 21.32 -21.94
N PRO A 230 15.35 22.37 -22.43
CA PRO A 230 14.98 23.02 -23.69
C PRO A 230 15.01 22.08 -24.91
N ALA A 231 16.10 21.34 -25.09
CA ALA A 231 16.25 20.40 -26.22
C ALA A 231 15.27 19.22 -26.14
N ARG A 232 14.95 18.79 -24.92
CA ARG A 232 13.96 17.73 -24.67
C ARG A 232 12.55 18.22 -25.00
N ASP A 233 12.20 19.44 -24.59
CA ASP A 233 10.85 19.99 -24.79
C ASP A 233 10.58 20.23 -26.27
N GLU A 234 11.57 20.68 -27.04
CA GLU A 234 11.48 20.76 -28.51
C GLU A 234 11.29 19.38 -29.17
N SER A 235 12.07 18.39 -28.74
CA SER A 235 11.94 17.01 -29.22
C SER A 235 10.59 16.39 -28.86
N LEU A 236 10.10 16.65 -27.64
CA LEU A 236 8.82 16.20 -27.15
C LEU A 236 7.69 16.84 -27.96
N GLN A 237 7.73 18.15 -28.18
CA GLN A 237 6.71 18.85 -28.96
C GLN A 237 6.62 18.28 -30.37
N THR A 238 7.77 18.04 -31.02
CA THR A 238 7.81 17.39 -32.34
C THR A 238 7.13 16.02 -32.35
N ILE A 239 7.36 15.20 -31.32
CA ILE A 239 6.71 13.89 -31.19
C ILE A 239 5.21 14.04 -30.94
N VAL A 240 4.80 14.97 -30.09
CA VAL A 240 3.38 15.25 -29.79
C VAL A 240 2.66 15.68 -31.07
N ASP A 241 3.21 16.62 -31.83
CA ASP A 241 2.61 17.13 -33.07
C ASP A 241 2.42 16.01 -34.11
N PHE A 242 3.39 15.09 -34.22
CA PHE A 242 3.28 13.93 -35.08
C PHE A 242 2.17 12.97 -34.65
N VAL A 243 2.10 12.66 -33.36
CA VAL A 243 1.08 11.76 -32.82
C VAL A 243 -0.31 12.38 -32.94
N ASP A 244 -0.46 13.67 -32.64
CA ASP A 244 -1.74 14.38 -32.78
C ASP A 244 -2.23 14.38 -34.23
N ALA A 245 -1.35 14.60 -35.21
CA ALA A 245 -1.69 14.53 -36.62
C ALA A 245 -2.17 13.12 -37.04
N ASP A 246 -1.46 12.08 -36.62
CA ASP A 246 -1.84 10.70 -36.97
C ASP A 246 -3.15 10.27 -36.31
N LEU A 247 -3.38 10.68 -35.05
CA LEU A 247 -4.62 10.40 -34.35
C LEU A 247 -5.81 11.13 -34.97
N ALA A 248 -5.60 12.38 -35.42
CA ALA A 248 -6.62 13.15 -36.13
C ALA A 248 -6.99 12.53 -37.49
N GLU A 249 -6.01 12.05 -38.25
CA GLU A 249 -6.24 11.36 -39.54
C GLU A 249 -7.06 10.06 -39.37
N ASN A 250 -6.90 9.39 -38.24
CA ASN A 250 -7.62 8.14 -37.91
C ASN A 250 -8.88 8.38 -37.06
N GLU A 251 -9.31 9.63 -36.91
CA GLU A 251 -10.52 10.03 -36.14
C GLU A 251 -10.53 9.59 -34.67
N VAL A 252 -9.34 9.38 -34.06
CA VAL A 252 -9.21 9.00 -32.65
C VAL A 252 -9.09 10.25 -31.78
N LYS A 253 -10.05 10.45 -30.88
CA LYS A 253 -9.98 11.53 -29.89
C LYS A 253 -9.04 11.15 -28.77
N ALA A 254 -7.98 11.93 -28.59
CA ALA A 254 -7.01 11.72 -27.52
C ALA A 254 -6.44 13.03 -26.98
N THR A 255 -5.84 12.96 -25.79
CA THR A 255 -4.99 14.00 -25.23
C THR A 255 -3.58 13.47 -25.11
N VAL A 256 -2.65 14.02 -25.89
CA VAL A 256 -1.23 13.65 -25.88
C VAL A 256 -0.47 14.65 -25.00
N SER A 257 0.38 14.15 -24.12
CA SER A 257 1.18 14.98 -23.21
C SER A 257 2.53 14.34 -22.90
N GLY A 258 3.54 15.17 -22.61
CA GLY A 258 4.79 14.68 -22.06
C GLY A 258 4.64 14.18 -20.64
N ARG A 259 5.33 13.09 -20.30
CA ARG A 259 5.41 12.57 -18.94
C ARG A 259 6.72 13.05 -18.29
N PRO A 260 6.67 13.96 -17.30
CA PRO A 260 7.87 14.31 -16.54
C PRO A 260 8.37 13.10 -15.74
N LYS A 261 9.69 13.04 -15.53
CA LYS A 261 10.32 12.06 -14.64
C LYS A 261 10.60 12.70 -13.29
N HIS A 262 10.25 12.00 -12.23
CA HIS A 262 10.53 12.39 -10.84
C HIS A 262 12.03 12.25 -10.51
N PHE A 263 12.55 13.13 -9.66
CA PHE A 263 13.99 13.23 -9.38
C PHE A 263 14.50 12.00 -8.64
N TYR A 264 13.76 11.50 -7.67
CA TYR A 264 14.13 10.29 -6.94
C TYR A 264 14.20 9.06 -7.86
N SER A 265 13.28 8.95 -8.82
CA SER A 265 13.32 7.88 -9.83
C SER A 265 14.55 7.95 -10.75
N ILE A 266 15.05 9.15 -11.05
CA ILE A 266 16.30 9.35 -11.80
C ILE A 266 17.49 8.91 -10.93
N TYR A 267 17.54 9.41 -9.69
CA TYR A 267 18.57 9.06 -8.71
C TYR A 267 18.69 7.54 -8.51
N GLN A 268 17.56 6.86 -8.26
CA GLN A 268 17.54 5.41 -8.04
C GLN A 268 18.06 4.65 -9.26
N LYS A 269 17.74 5.10 -10.49
CA LYS A 269 18.25 4.47 -11.72
C LYS A 269 19.75 4.70 -11.93
N MET A 270 20.28 5.85 -11.55
CA MET A 270 21.71 6.15 -11.64
C MET A 270 22.52 5.26 -10.68
N ILE A 271 22.12 5.20 -9.40
CA ILE A 271 22.86 4.46 -8.38
C ILE A 271 22.66 2.95 -8.49
N VAL A 272 21.42 2.47 -8.54
CA VAL A 272 21.13 1.03 -8.43
C VAL A 272 21.49 0.28 -9.71
N ARG A 273 21.41 0.94 -10.87
CA ARG A 273 21.65 0.29 -12.17
C ARG A 273 22.96 0.71 -12.83
N GLY A 274 23.74 1.58 -12.19
CA GLY A 274 25.02 2.08 -12.72
C GLY A 274 24.89 2.68 -14.13
N ARG A 275 23.73 3.28 -14.45
CA ARG A 275 23.46 3.86 -15.76
C ARG A 275 23.84 5.33 -15.76
N ASP A 276 24.44 5.77 -16.86
CA ASP A 276 24.74 7.18 -17.07
C ASP A 276 23.45 8.02 -17.14
N PHE A 277 23.56 9.26 -16.68
CA PHE A 277 22.45 10.22 -16.69
C PHE A 277 21.88 10.39 -18.10
N ASP A 278 22.75 10.33 -19.12
CA ASP A 278 22.43 10.49 -20.54
C ASP A 278 21.46 9.42 -21.02
N ASP A 279 21.75 8.14 -20.75
CA ASP A 279 20.90 7.01 -21.12
C ASP A 279 19.54 7.01 -20.42
N ILE A 280 19.48 7.53 -19.19
CA ILE A 280 18.24 7.58 -18.42
C ILE A 280 17.39 8.77 -18.87
N TYR A 281 18.01 9.93 -19.07
CA TYR A 281 17.31 11.17 -19.36
C TYR A 281 16.84 11.24 -20.82
N ASP A 282 17.58 10.64 -21.75
CA ASP A 282 17.25 10.65 -23.19
C ASP A 282 16.02 9.82 -23.57
N LEU A 283 15.49 8.99 -22.68
CA LEU A 283 14.23 8.28 -22.91
C LEU A 283 13.05 9.24 -22.70
N ILE A 284 12.51 9.81 -23.78
CA ILE A 284 11.31 10.66 -23.72
C ILE A 284 10.10 9.80 -23.37
N GLY A 285 9.32 10.21 -22.38
CA GLY A 285 8.06 9.57 -22.01
C GLY A 285 6.88 10.38 -22.52
N VAL A 286 5.98 9.75 -23.27
CA VAL A 286 4.75 10.36 -23.79
C VAL A 286 3.54 9.60 -23.24
N ARG A 287 2.54 10.33 -22.78
CA ARG A 287 1.27 9.81 -22.29
C ARG A 287 0.17 10.20 -23.25
N ILE A 288 -0.65 9.22 -23.63
CA ILE A 288 -1.82 9.38 -24.47
C ILE A 288 -3.04 8.94 -23.68
N LEU A 289 -3.99 9.86 -23.52
CA LEU A 289 -5.26 9.62 -22.85
C LEU A 289 -6.38 9.54 -23.88
N VAL A 290 -7.12 8.45 -23.88
CA VAL A 290 -8.25 8.20 -24.80
C VAL A 290 -9.54 7.96 -24.03
N ASP A 291 -10.66 7.88 -24.73
CA ASP A 291 -11.97 7.69 -24.11
C ASP A 291 -12.30 6.22 -23.85
N SER A 292 -11.90 5.31 -24.75
CA SER A 292 -12.24 3.88 -24.65
C SER A 292 -11.03 2.94 -24.69
N VAL A 293 -11.23 1.70 -24.24
CA VAL A 293 -10.23 0.64 -24.35
C VAL A 293 -9.94 0.28 -25.80
N GLN A 294 -10.94 0.36 -26.69
CA GLN A 294 -10.75 0.11 -28.12
C GLN A 294 -9.79 1.14 -28.72
N ASP A 295 -9.96 2.41 -28.33
CA ASP A 295 -9.08 3.50 -28.77
C ASP A 295 -7.64 3.32 -28.25
N CYS A 296 -7.44 2.70 -27.09
CA CYS A 296 -6.10 2.38 -26.60
C CYS A 296 -5.34 1.49 -27.60
N TYR A 297 -5.98 0.42 -28.08
CA TYR A 297 -5.36 -0.51 -29.03
C TYR A 297 -5.28 0.08 -30.45
N ALA A 298 -6.26 0.89 -30.86
CA ALA A 298 -6.18 1.64 -32.12
C ALA A 298 -4.97 2.57 -32.12
N THR A 299 -4.79 3.34 -31.04
CA THR A 299 -3.64 4.25 -30.85
C THR A 299 -2.31 3.48 -30.84
N LEU A 300 -2.27 2.31 -30.20
CA LEU A 300 -1.09 1.44 -30.24
C LEU A 300 -0.72 1.05 -31.68
N GLY A 301 -1.72 0.65 -32.49
CA GLY A 301 -1.54 0.32 -33.90
C GLY A 301 -1.02 1.50 -34.73
N ILE A 302 -1.58 2.70 -34.51
CA ILE A 302 -1.14 3.94 -35.17
C ILE A 302 0.34 4.23 -34.85
N ILE A 303 0.74 4.14 -33.58
CA ILE A 303 2.12 4.35 -33.15
C ILE A 303 3.08 3.33 -33.79
N HIS A 304 2.70 2.04 -33.81
CA HIS A 304 3.53 0.97 -34.38
C HIS A 304 3.62 1.03 -35.90
N ASN A 305 2.62 1.60 -36.58
CA ASN A 305 2.68 1.83 -38.02
C ASN A 305 3.68 2.95 -38.37
N ARG A 306 3.80 3.97 -37.51
CA ARG A 306 4.72 5.09 -37.73
C ARG A 306 6.15 4.78 -37.32
N TRP A 307 6.33 4.12 -36.18
CA TRP A 307 7.65 3.83 -35.63
C TRP A 307 7.80 2.36 -35.27
N ASN A 308 8.97 1.81 -35.60
CA ASN A 308 9.29 0.42 -35.30
C ASN A 308 9.33 0.18 -33.78
N PRO A 309 8.53 -0.75 -33.24
CA PRO A 309 8.58 -1.11 -31.83
C PRO A 309 9.85 -1.87 -31.48
N VAL A 310 10.39 -1.62 -30.29
CA VAL A 310 11.54 -2.34 -29.75
C VAL A 310 11.08 -3.69 -29.20
N PRO A 311 11.60 -4.83 -29.71
CA PRO A 311 11.20 -6.16 -29.24
C PRO A 311 11.36 -6.33 -27.72
N GLY A 312 10.38 -6.96 -27.07
CA GLY A 312 10.39 -7.20 -25.62
C GLY A 312 10.12 -5.97 -24.75
N ARG A 313 9.83 -4.80 -25.34
CA ARG A 313 9.46 -3.57 -24.61
C ARG A 313 7.99 -3.14 -24.77
N PHE A 314 7.16 -4.06 -25.25
CA PHE A 314 5.70 -3.92 -25.18
C PHE A 314 5.17 -4.61 -23.92
N LYS A 315 4.27 -3.95 -23.19
CA LYS A 315 3.59 -4.51 -22.02
C LYS A 315 2.14 -4.07 -22.03
N ASP A 316 1.24 -5.04 -21.96
CA ASP A 316 -0.19 -4.83 -21.92
C ASP A 316 -0.71 -4.96 -20.48
N TYR A 317 -0.73 -3.84 -19.75
CA TYR A 317 -1.34 -3.82 -18.42
C TYR A 317 -2.84 -3.59 -18.44
N ILE A 318 -3.48 -3.47 -19.61
CA ILE A 318 -4.94 -3.45 -19.69
C ILE A 318 -5.46 -4.87 -19.56
N ALA A 319 -4.90 -5.79 -20.35
CA ALA A 319 -5.22 -7.22 -20.27
C ALA A 319 -4.66 -7.88 -19.02
N MET A 320 -3.49 -7.43 -18.54
CA MET A 320 -2.85 -7.92 -17.32
C MET A 320 -2.60 -6.76 -16.33
N PRO A 321 -3.63 -6.27 -15.63
CA PRO A 321 -3.49 -5.21 -14.64
C PRO A 321 -2.47 -5.57 -13.57
N LYS A 322 -1.73 -4.56 -13.08
CA LYS A 322 -0.88 -4.78 -11.92
C LYS A 322 -1.73 -4.97 -10.66
N PHE A 323 -1.09 -5.48 -9.62
CA PHE A 323 -1.69 -5.64 -8.30
C PHE A 323 -2.34 -4.36 -7.75
N THR A 324 -1.75 -3.20 -8.05
CA THR A 324 -2.24 -1.87 -7.66
C THR A 324 -3.43 -1.38 -8.51
N MET A 325 -4.08 -2.27 -9.26
CA MET A 325 -5.10 -1.97 -10.27
C MET A 325 -4.62 -1.05 -11.39
N TYR A 326 -3.30 -0.90 -11.55
CA TYR A 326 -2.71 -0.09 -12.60
C TYR A 326 -2.97 -0.70 -13.98
N GLN A 327 -3.56 0.11 -14.87
CA GLN A 327 -3.87 -0.27 -16.24
C GLN A 327 -3.31 0.76 -17.23
N SER A 328 -2.58 0.28 -18.24
CA SER A 328 -2.04 1.06 -19.36
C SER A 328 -1.34 0.13 -20.37
N LEU A 329 -1.31 0.51 -21.64
CA LEU A 329 -0.41 -0.10 -22.63
C LEU A 329 0.92 0.67 -22.61
N HIS A 330 2.03 -0.05 -22.44
CA HIS A 330 3.37 0.52 -22.51
C HIS A 330 4.06 -0.02 -23.75
N THR A 331 4.62 0.86 -24.57
CA THR A 331 5.45 0.47 -25.71
C THR A 331 6.65 1.38 -25.82
N THR A 332 7.82 0.82 -26.15
CA THR A 332 8.99 1.62 -26.55
C THR A 332 9.19 1.48 -28.05
N VAL A 333 9.31 2.60 -28.75
CA VAL A 333 9.58 2.65 -30.19
C VAL A 333 10.84 3.47 -30.47
N ILE A 334 11.41 3.31 -31.67
CA ILE A 334 12.52 4.15 -32.13
C ILE A 334 11.94 5.38 -32.81
N GLY A 335 12.08 6.54 -32.17
CA GLY A 335 11.56 7.82 -32.65
C GLY A 335 12.35 8.41 -33.82
N PRO A 336 11.94 9.60 -34.32
CA PRO A 336 12.46 10.20 -35.55
C PRO A 336 13.98 10.48 -35.53
N ASN A 337 14.56 10.72 -34.35
CA ASN A 337 16.00 11.00 -34.19
C ASN A 337 16.82 9.75 -33.83
N GLY A 338 16.26 8.55 -34.03
CA GLY A 338 16.90 7.28 -33.63
C GLY A 338 16.93 7.06 -32.11
N LYS A 339 16.39 8.00 -31.32
CA LYS A 339 16.27 7.90 -29.86
C LYS A 339 15.03 7.08 -29.47
N PRO A 340 15.11 6.25 -28.42
CA PRO A 340 13.95 5.51 -27.94
C PRO A 340 12.92 6.46 -27.31
N VAL A 341 11.64 6.22 -27.58
CA VAL A 341 10.50 6.93 -26.99
C VAL A 341 9.58 5.92 -26.32
N GLU A 342 9.22 6.17 -25.06
CA GLU A 342 8.28 5.34 -24.30
C GLU A 342 6.89 5.96 -24.35
N PHE A 343 5.92 5.24 -24.91
CA PHE A 343 4.51 5.62 -24.95
C PHE A 343 3.72 4.88 -23.88
N GLN A 344 2.85 5.62 -23.20
CA GLN A 344 1.85 5.11 -22.27
C GLN A 344 0.46 5.49 -22.75
N ILE A 345 -0.33 4.48 -23.11
CA ILE A 345 -1.68 4.67 -23.62
C ILE A 345 -2.65 4.14 -22.58
N ARG A 346 -3.65 4.93 -22.20
CA ARG A 346 -4.68 4.52 -21.24
C ARG A 346 -5.91 5.40 -21.37
N THR A 347 -7.04 4.94 -20.84
CA THR A 347 -8.24 5.78 -20.80
C THR A 347 -8.15 6.87 -19.74
N GLN A 348 -9.02 7.87 -19.80
CA GLN A 348 -9.18 8.87 -18.75
C GLN A 348 -9.50 8.24 -17.38
N GLU A 349 -10.34 7.20 -17.37
CA GLU A 349 -10.67 6.44 -16.15
C GLU A 349 -9.46 5.70 -15.60
N MET A 350 -8.74 4.97 -16.46
CA MET A 350 -7.49 4.28 -16.09
C MET A 350 -6.43 5.27 -15.61
N HIS A 351 -6.39 6.48 -16.16
CA HIS A 351 -5.49 7.52 -15.68
C HIS A 351 -5.82 7.94 -14.26
N ARG A 352 -7.08 8.27 -13.95
CA ARG A 352 -7.51 8.61 -12.59
C ARG A 352 -7.24 7.47 -11.62
N ALA A 353 -7.55 6.23 -12.02
CA ALA A 353 -7.26 5.04 -11.23
C ALA A 353 -5.76 4.85 -10.96
N ALA A 354 -4.92 5.14 -11.94
CA ALA A 354 -3.47 5.00 -11.79
C ALA A 354 -2.81 6.13 -10.98
N GLU A 355 -3.36 7.35 -10.96
CA GLU A 355 -2.80 8.43 -10.14
C GLU A 355 -3.27 8.33 -8.69
N TYR A 356 -4.54 7.98 -8.48
CA TYR A 356 -5.19 8.04 -7.18
C TYR A 356 -5.43 6.66 -6.54
N GLY A 357 -5.31 5.57 -7.29
CA GLY A 357 -5.40 4.21 -6.75
C GLY A 357 -6.75 3.89 -6.12
N VAL A 358 -6.74 3.23 -4.96
CA VAL A 358 -7.94 2.84 -4.20
C VAL A 358 -8.88 4.02 -3.93
N ALA A 359 -8.35 5.24 -3.85
CA ALA A 359 -9.13 6.47 -3.67
C ALA A 359 -10.21 6.65 -4.75
N SER A 360 -9.84 6.39 -6.00
CA SER A 360 -10.72 6.55 -7.17
C SER A 360 -11.79 5.46 -7.26
N HIS A 361 -11.52 4.27 -6.71
CA HIS A 361 -12.41 3.11 -6.81
C HIS A 361 -13.60 3.20 -5.83
N TRP A 362 -13.47 3.96 -4.74
CA TRP A 362 -14.56 4.15 -3.78
C TRP A 362 -15.76 4.88 -4.39
N ARG A 363 -15.51 5.73 -5.39
CA ARG A 363 -16.54 6.35 -6.24
C ARG A 363 -17.47 5.31 -6.90
N TYR A 364 -16.94 4.15 -7.28
CA TYR A 364 -17.69 3.11 -8.00
C TYR A 364 -18.57 2.23 -7.10
N LYS A 365 -18.27 2.17 -5.79
CA LYS A 365 -19.07 1.38 -4.83
C LYS A 365 -20.34 2.11 -4.38
N GLN A 366 -20.40 3.44 -4.39
CA GLN A 366 -21.62 4.17 -4.04
C GLN A 366 -22.72 4.05 -5.10
N ASP A 367 -22.37 3.95 -6.40
CA ASP A 367 -23.35 3.80 -7.48
C ASP A 367 -23.99 2.40 -7.56
N LYS A 368 -23.43 1.40 -6.86
CA LYS A 368 -24.04 0.07 -6.71
C LYS A 368 -24.77 -0.04 -5.37
N VAL A 369 -26.04 0.33 -5.39
CA VAL A 369 -27.03 0.02 -4.34
C VAL A 369 -26.91 -1.46 -3.94
N ALA A 370 -26.89 -1.68 -2.62
CA ALA A 370 -27.11 -2.93 -1.87
C ALA A 370 -27.27 -4.23 -2.69
N GLY A 371 -26.32 -5.15 -2.55
CA GLY A 371 -26.64 -6.58 -2.71
C GLY A 371 -25.68 -7.49 -3.47
N LYS A 372 -24.52 -7.01 -3.95
CA LYS A 372 -23.45 -7.92 -4.41
C LYS A 372 -22.11 -7.39 -3.95
N ASP A 373 -21.53 -8.04 -2.94
CA ASP A 373 -20.10 -7.93 -2.66
C ASP A 373 -19.35 -8.15 -3.97
N GLY A 374 -18.66 -7.11 -4.42
CA GLY A 374 -17.70 -7.24 -5.53
C GLY A 374 -16.63 -8.27 -5.16
N PRO A 375 -15.77 -8.65 -6.13
CA PRO A 375 -14.63 -9.51 -5.85
C PRO A 375 -13.85 -8.94 -4.65
N ASP A 376 -13.22 -9.82 -3.88
CA ASP A 376 -12.50 -9.52 -2.65
C ASP A 376 -11.24 -8.65 -2.94
N ASP A 377 -11.45 -7.40 -3.35
CA ASP A 377 -10.47 -6.43 -3.87
C ASP A 377 -9.47 -5.96 -2.79
N LEU A 378 -9.64 -6.46 -1.56
CA LEU A 378 -8.79 -6.23 -0.39
C LEU A 378 -8.00 -7.49 0.00
N GLY A 379 -7.89 -8.48 -0.91
CA GLY A 379 -7.19 -9.74 -0.67
C GLY A 379 -5.78 -9.55 -0.09
N TRP A 380 -5.03 -8.52 -0.51
CA TRP A 380 -3.71 -8.22 0.08
C TRP A 380 -3.77 -7.62 1.48
N VAL A 381 -4.76 -6.78 1.79
CA VAL A 381 -4.93 -6.23 3.15
C VAL A 381 -5.28 -7.36 4.11
N ARG A 382 -6.14 -8.30 3.67
CA ARG A 382 -6.42 -9.54 4.40
C ARG A 382 -5.17 -10.41 4.55
N GLN A 383 -4.38 -10.57 3.48
CA GLN A 383 -3.11 -11.30 3.54
C GLN A 383 -2.11 -10.67 4.51
N LEU A 384 -2.00 -9.34 4.55
CA LEU A 384 -1.16 -8.63 5.52
C LEU A 384 -1.66 -8.83 6.95
N LEU A 385 -2.98 -8.86 7.16
CA LEU A 385 -3.57 -9.08 8.48
C LEU A 385 -3.42 -10.53 8.95
N ASP A 386 -3.60 -11.51 8.07
CA ASP A 386 -3.34 -12.93 8.36
C ASP A 386 -1.87 -13.13 8.72
N TRP A 387 -0.97 -12.46 7.99
CA TRP A 387 0.46 -12.54 8.28
C TRP A 387 0.85 -11.89 9.62
N GLN A 388 0.19 -10.79 9.99
CA GLN A 388 0.33 -10.17 11.31
C GLN A 388 -0.12 -11.11 12.43
N ARG A 389 -1.16 -11.93 12.21
CA ARG A 389 -1.61 -12.94 13.18
C ARG A 389 -0.62 -14.08 13.33
N GLU A 390 0.12 -14.41 12.27
CA GLU A 390 1.05 -15.54 12.22
C GLU A 390 2.47 -15.19 12.69
N THR A 391 2.88 -13.90 12.65
CA THR A 391 4.23 -13.46 13.04
C THR A 391 4.25 -12.92 14.47
N ALA A 392 4.97 -13.60 15.36
CA ALA A 392 5.06 -13.22 16.77
C ALA A 392 6.00 -12.01 17.02
N ASP A 393 7.08 -11.88 16.25
CA ASP A 393 8.07 -10.81 16.40
C ASP A 393 7.82 -9.63 15.44
N PRO A 394 7.66 -8.38 15.95
CA PRO A 394 7.51 -7.19 15.11
C PRO A 394 8.74 -6.89 14.24
N GLY A 395 9.96 -7.22 14.69
CA GLY A 395 11.19 -6.99 13.92
C GLY A 395 11.20 -7.78 12.62
N GLU A 396 11.02 -9.10 12.73
CA GLU A 396 10.89 -10.00 11.57
C GLU A 396 9.76 -9.59 10.62
N PHE A 397 8.63 -9.12 11.16
CA PHE A 397 7.51 -8.62 10.35
C PHE A 397 7.91 -7.43 9.47
N LEU A 398 8.73 -6.49 9.96
CA LEU A 398 9.18 -5.38 9.13
C LEU A 398 10.17 -5.77 8.06
N ASP A 399 11.19 -6.55 8.41
CA ASP A 399 12.22 -6.89 7.44
C ASP A 399 11.59 -7.66 6.29
N SER A 400 10.68 -8.58 6.61
CA SER A 400 9.94 -9.32 5.61
C SER A 400 8.95 -8.45 4.83
N LEU A 401 8.25 -7.52 5.49
CA LEU A 401 7.38 -6.56 4.80
C LEU A 401 8.19 -5.64 3.89
N ARG A 402 9.37 -5.16 4.31
CA ARG A 402 10.28 -4.35 3.50
C ARG A 402 10.72 -5.11 2.25
N ASP A 403 11.10 -6.37 2.42
CA ASP A 403 11.50 -7.24 1.31
C ASP A 403 10.35 -7.46 0.32
N ASP A 404 9.12 -7.65 0.82
CA ASP A 404 7.93 -7.81 -0.03
C ASP A 404 7.45 -6.49 -0.66
N LEU A 405 7.58 -5.36 0.05
CA LEU A 405 7.22 -4.02 -0.46
C LEU A 405 8.18 -3.53 -1.55
N GLY A 406 9.45 -3.93 -1.50
CA GLY A 406 10.50 -3.50 -2.44
C GLY A 406 10.73 -4.43 -3.64
N ALA A 407 10.25 -5.68 -3.59
CA ALA A 407 10.51 -6.66 -4.64
C ALA A 407 9.79 -6.35 -5.95
N ALA A 408 10.47 -6.53 -7.09
CA ALA A 408 9.79 -6.63 -8.38
C ALA A 408 8.85 -7.85 -8.38
N GLU A 409 7.78 -7.84 -9.17
CA GLU A 409 6.82 -8.96 -9.23
C GLU A 409 6.95 -9.74 -10.54
N VAL A 410 6.62 -11.04 -10.48
CA VAL A 410 6.40 -11.92 -11.63
C VAL A 410 4.94 -12.40 -11.65
N TYR A 411 4.33 -12.43 -12.83
CA TYR A 411 2.95 -12.85 -13.06
C TYR A 411 2.92 -14.23 -13.69
N VAL A 412 2.30 -15.18 -13.00
CA VAL A 412 2.18 -16.57 -13.43
C VAL A 412 0.71 -16.97 -13.55
N PHE A 413 0.42 -17.91 -14.44
CA PHE A 413 -0.92 -18.43 -14.68
C PHE A 413 -1.14 -19.72 -13.91
N THR A 414 -2.33 -19.85 -13.32
CA THR A 414 -2.84 -21.15 -12.88
C THR A 414 -3.29 -21.98 -14.08
N PRO A 415 -3.45 -23.30 -13.94
CA PRO A 415 -3.99 -24.14 -15.02
C PRO A 415 -5.42 -23.76 -15.42
N LYS A 416 -6.14 -23.03 -14.57
CA LYS A 416 -7.50 -22.51 -14.82
C LYS A 416 -7.49 -21.15 -15.55
N GLY A 417 -6.31 -20.57 -15.80
CA GLY A 417 -6.14 -19.28 -16.45
C GLY A 417 -6.22 -18.07 -15.51
N GLU A 418 -6.27 -18.28 -14.20
CA GLU A 418 -6.20 -17.18 -13.22
C GLU A 418 -4.75 -16.67 -13.12
N VAL A 419 -4.57 -15.35 -13.02
CA VAL A 419 -3.26 -14.72 -12.87
C VAL A 419 -2.93 -14.56 -11.40
N MET A 420 -1.73 -14.98 -11.01
CA MET A 420 -1.19 -14.77 -9.67
C MET A 420 0.11 -13.97 -9.74
N ALA A 421 0.22 -12.95 -8.88
CA ALA A 421 1.44 -12.17 -8.70
C ALA A 421 2.30 -12.78 -7.58
N LEU A 422 3.59 -12.93 -7.83
CA LEU A 422 4.59 -13.43 -6.88
C LEU A 422 5.82 -12.51 -6.88
N PRO A 423 6.61 -12.46 -5.80
CA PRO A 423 7.89 -11.77 -5.81
C PRO A 423 8.83 -12.29 -6.91
N ALA A 424 9.62 -11.42 -7.52
CA ALA A 424 10.57 -11.78 -8.56
C ALA A 424 11.61 -12.76 -8.01
N GLY A 425 11.92 -13.79 -8.80
CA GLY A 425 12.74 -14.89 -8.35
C GLY A 425 11.99 -15.92 -7.48
N SER A 426 10.66 -15.83 -7.41
CA SER A 426 9.81 -16.89 -6.85
C SER A 426 9.98 -18.20 -7.61
N THR A 427 9.74 -19.28 -6.87
CA THR A 427 9.84 -20.66 -7.32
C THR A 427 8.46 -21.32 -7.36
N PRO A 428 8.30 -22.49 -7.99
CA PRO A 428 7.07 -23.26 -7.90
C PRO A 428 6.60 -23.55 -6.46
N ILE A 429 7.53 -23.63 -5.49
CA ILE A 429 7.18 -23.79 -4.07
C ILE A 429 6.47 -22.53 -3.56
N ASP A 430 6.97 -21.34 -3.90
CA ASP A 430 6.33 -20.07 -3.54
C ASP A 430 4.91 -19.97 -4.12
N PHE A 431 4.72 -20.41 -5.36
CA PHE A 431 3.41 -20.50 -6.00
C PHE A 431 2.48 -21.49 -5.28
N ALA A 432 2.97 -22.66 -4.88
CA ALA A 432 2.16 -23.63 -4.13
C ALA A 432 1.65 -23.06 -2.80
N TYR A 433 2.50 -22.35 -2.05
CA TYR A 433 2.14 -21.70 -0.77
C TYR A 433 1.29 -20.44 -0.90
N SER A 434 1.33 -19.77 -2.07
CA SER A 434 0.44 -18.64 -2.38
C SER A 434 -0.98 -19.12 -2.68
N VAL A 435 -1.13 -20.25 -3.39
CA VAL A 435 -2.43 -20.89 -3.65
C VAL A 435 -3.06 -21.38 -2.35
N HIS A 436 -2.37 -22.24 -1.60
CA HIS A 436 -2.85 -22.72 -0.31
C HIS A 436 -1.72 -23.34 0.53
N THR A 437 -1.75 -23.20 1.86
CA THR A 437 -0.72 -23.80 2.73
C THR A 437 -0.63 -25.32 2.56
N GLU A 438 -1.77 -25.99 2.45
CA GLU A 438 -1.83 -27.45 2.27
C GLU A 438 -1.29 -27.90 0.91
N VAL A 439 -1.49 -27.10 -0.14
CA VAL A 439 -0.94 -27.37 -1.47
C VAL A 439 0.58 -27.22 -1.45
N GLY A 440 1.10 -26.20 -0.74
CA GLY A 440 2.51 -26.02 -0.47
C GLY A 440 3.12 -27.20 0.30
N ASN A 441 2.52 -27.59 1.43
CA ASN A 441 3.02 -28.69 2.27
C ASN A 441 3.03 -30.05 1.55
N ARG A 442 2.05 -30.28 0.66
CA ARG A 442 1.92 -31.52 -0.10
C ARG A 442 2.60 -31.49 -1.47
N CYS A 443 3.35 -30.43 -1.79
CA CYS A 443 4.02 -30.27 -3.07
C CYS A 443 5.12 -31.34 -3.25
N VAL A 444 5.14 -32.04 -4.39
CA VAL A 444 6.20 -33.01 -4.72
C VAL A 444 6.91 -32.66 -6.02
N GLY A 445 6.23 -31.96 -6.93
CA GLY A 445 6.82 -31.50 -8.18
C GLY A 445 6.00 -30.40 -8.80
N SER A 446 6.54 -29.81 -9.87
CA SER A 446 5.85 -28.78 -10.63
C SER A 446 5.95 -29.05 -12.13
N ARG A 447 4.99 -28.50 -12.86
CA ARG A 447 4.99 -28.45 -14.31
C ARG A 447 4.85 -27.00 -14.73
N ILE A 448 5.80 -26.52 -15.52
CA ILE A 448 5.83 -25.15 -16.07
C ILE A 448 5.59 -25.26 -17.58
N ASN A 449 4.57 -24.57 -18.09
CA ASN A 449 4.18 -24.57 -19.51
C ASN A 449 4.01 -26.00 -20.08
N GLY A 450 3.42 -26.91 -19.29
CA GLY A 450 3.20 -28.29 -19.70
C GLY A 450 4.40 -29.24 -19.51
N LYS A 451 5.58 -28.76 -19.10
CA LYS A 451 6.80 -29.58 -18.92
C LYS A 451 7.19 -29.70 -17.45
N LEU A 452 7.63 -30.90 -17.03
CA LEU A 452 8.15 -31.11 -15.67
C LEU A 452 9.36 -30.20 -15.43
N ALA A 453 9.34 -29.48 -14.32
CA ALA A 453 10.40 -28.55 -13.93
C ALA A 453 10.87 -28.84 -12.49
N PRO A 454 12.15 -28.63 -12.18
CA PRO A 454 12.66 -28.63 -10.81
C PRO A 454 11.97 -27.57 -9.94
N LEU A 455 11.78 -27.87 -8.65
CA LEU A 455 11.13 -26.98 -7.69
C LEU A 455 11.93 -25.70 -7.36
N ASP A 456 13.22 -25.66 -7.69
CA ASP A 456 14.11 -24.49 -7.53
C ASP A 456 14.14 -23.57 -8.76
N THR A 457 13.45 -23.95 -9.84
CA THR A 457 13.34 -23.15 -11.07
C THR A 457 12.72 -21.79 -10.78
N LYS A 458 13.32 -20.72 -11.29
CA LYS A 458 12.80 -19.36 -11.14
C LYS A 458 11.68 -19.11 -12.15
N LEU A 459 10.54 -18.64 -11.66
CA LEU A 459 9.35 -18.37 -12.46
C LEU A 459 9.52 -17.07 -13.27
N ALA A 460 9.07 -17.09 -14.52
CA ALA A 460 9.06 -15.94 -15.40
C ALA A 460 7.63 -15.43 -15.66
N ASN A 461 7.52 -14.20 -16.14
CA ASN A 461 6.24 -13.62 -16.55
C ASN A 461 5.61 -14.45 -17.68
N GLY A 462 4.36 -14.87 -17.46
CA GLY A 462 3.58 -15.62 -18.44
C GLY A 462 3.66 -17.14 -18.31
N ASP A 463 4.45 -17.65 -17.36
CA ASP A 463 4.53 -19.09 -17.12
C ASP A 463 3.21 -19.65 -16.58
N ASN A 464 2.73 -20.74 -17.17
CA ASN A 464 1.63 -21.53 -16.64
C ASN A 464 2.18 -22.59 -15.67
N VAL A 465 1.85 -22.47 -14.40
CA VAL A 465 2.40 -23.29 -13.32
C VAL A 465 1.34 -24.24 -12.77
N GLU A 466 1.62 -25.53 -12.82
CA GLU A 466 0.81 -26.59 -12.23
C GLU A 466 1.62 -27.29 -11.14
N ILE A 467 1.02 -27.43 -9.94
CA ILE A 467 1.64 -28.09 -8.80
C ILE A 467 1.14 -29.52 -8.69
N ILE A 468 2.08 -30.45 -8.60
CA ILE A 468 1.81 -31.87 -8.39
C ILE A 468 1.86 -32.10 -6.88
N THR A 469 0.71 -32.46 -6.32
CA THR A 469 0.57 -32.74 -4.87
C THR A 469 0.52 -34.24 -4.60
N ASN A 470 1.07 -34.65 -3.46
CA ASN A 470 0.95 -36.01 -2.95
C ASN A 470 -0.10 -36.06 -1.83
N LYS A 471 -0.96 -37.08 -1.86
CA LYS A 471 -2.05 -37.28 -0.90
C LYS A 471 -1.64 -38.11 0.33
N SER A 472 -0.39 -38.56 0.41
CA SER A 472 0.12 -39.28 1.59
C SER A 472 0.10 -38.39 2.83
N ASP A 473 -0.25 -38.96 3.99
CA ASP A 473 -0.17 -38.28 5.29
C ASP A 473 1.29 -38.01 5.72
N SER A 474 2.26 -38.70 5.11
CA SER A 474 3.68 -38.46 5.30
C SER A 474 4.27 -37.39 4.38
N ALA A 475 3.44 -36.73 3.56
CA ALA A 475 3.90 -35.69 2.64
C ALA A 475 4.12 -34.37 3.41
N GLY A 476 5.33 -33.86 3.37
CA GLY A 476 5.72 -32.62 4.02
C GLY A 476 6.84 -31.89 3.25
N PRO A 477 7.04 -30.59 3.56
CA PRO A 477 8.11 -29.81 2.95
C PRO A 477 9.50 -30.34 3.36
N SER A 478 10.50 -30.12 2.50
CA SER A 478 11.91 -30.37 2.84
C SER A 478 12.53 -29.16 3.54
N ARG A 479 13.52 -29.39 4.42
CA ARG A 479 14.28 -28.32 5.10
C ARG A 479 15.02 -27.43 4.11
N ASP A 480 15.49 -28.01 3.00
CA ASP A 480 16.23 -27.28 1.97
C ASP A 480 15.38 -26.19 1.30
N TRP A 481 14.05 -26.34 1.32
CA TRP A 481 13.14 -25.37 0.73
C TRP A 481 13.25 -23.98 1.38
N ILE A 482 13.64 -23.89 2.66
CA ILE A 482 13.85 -22.62 3.37
C ILE A 482 14.91 -21.74 2.66
N ASN A 483 15.86 -22.36 1.96
CA ASN A 483 16.92 -21.68 1.21
C ASN A 483 16.55 -21.44 -0.27
N ILE A 484 15.54 -22.13 -0.78
CA ILE A 484 15.14 -22.11 -2.20
C ILE A 484 14.01 -21.08 -2.43
N VAL A 485 13.06 -21.01 -1.49
CA VAL A 485 11.91 -20.11 -1.56
C VAL A 485 12.35 -18.66 -1.49
N ALA A 486 11.76 -17.83 -2.36
CA ALA A 486 12.03 -16.39 -2.34
C ALA A 486 11.04 -15.63 -1.45
N SER A 487 9.81 -16.13 -1.29
CA SER A 487 8.78 -15.43 -0.54
C SER A 487 8.95 -15.62 0.97
N ALA A 488 8.86 -14.52 1.71
CA ALA A 488 8.87 -14.55 3.17
C ALA A 488 7.70 -15.39 3.72
N ARG A 489 6.55 -15.38 3.03
CA ARG A 489 5.37 -16.18 3.35
C ARG A 489 5.66 -17.69 3.30
N ALA A 490 6.21 -18.20 2.19
CA ALA A 490 6.53 -19.62 2.09
C ALA A 490 7.57 -20.01 3.16
N LYS A 491 8.60 -19.19 3.35
CA LYS A 491 9.63 -19.42 4.37
C LYS A 491 9.05 -19.51 5.78
N SER A 492 8.14 -18.60 6.14
CA SER A 492 7.46 -18.59 7.43
C SER A 492 6.59 -19.84 7.61
N LYS A 493 5.78 -20.20 6.61
CA LYS A 493 4.91 -21.39 6.65
C LYS A 493 5.69 -22.70 6.77
N ILE A 494 6.81 -22.83 6.04
CA ILE A 494 7.69 -23.99 6.14
C ILE A 494 8.31 -24.08 7.53
N LYS A 495 8.82 -22.96 8.08
CA LYS A 495 9.35 -22.91 9.46
C LYS A 495 8.29 -23.29 10.49
N ALA A 496 7.07 -22.76 10.35
CA ALA A 496 5.96 -23.04 11.25
C ALA A 496 5.56 -24.54 11.21
N TRP A 497 5.57 -25.15 10.03
CA TRP A 497 5.31 -26.58 9.86
C TRP A 497 6.34 -27.43 10.61
N PHE A 498 7.64 -27.16 10.43
CA PHE A 498 8.70 -27.88 11.16
C PHE A 498 8.69 -27.62 12.68
N SER A 499 8.30 -26.41 13.11
CA SER A 499 8.14 -26.11 14.54
C SER A 499 7.01 -26.93 15.16
N LYS A 500 5.89 -27.08 14.44
CA LYS A 500 4.75 -27.89 14.87
C LYS A 500 5.11 -29.39 14.88
N GLU A 501 5.73 -29.90 13.82
CA GLU A 501 6.16 -31.30 13.73
C GLU A 501 7.18 -31.63 14.84
N ARG A 502 8.19 -30.78 15.04
CA ARG A 502 9.17 -30.94 16.14
C ARG A 502 8.48 -30.97 17.51
N ARG A 503 7.48 -30.11 17.72
CA ARG A 503 6.71 -30.09 18.97
C ARG A 503 5.90 -31.38 19.15
N GLU A 504 5.29 -31.90 18.11
CA GLU A 504 4.55 -33.18 18.16
C GLU A 504 5.49 -34.36 18.42
N GLU A 505 6.66 -34.41 17.75
CA GLU A 505 7.70 -35.42 17.97
C GLU A 505 8.32 -35.32 19.37
N ALA A 506 8.58 -34.10 19.86
CA ALA A 506 9.05 -33.86 21.23
C ALA A 506 7.99 -34.29 22.26
N ILE A 507 6.70 -34.08 21.99
CA ILE A 507 5.62 -34.56 22.86
C ILE A 507 5.63 -36.09 22.95
N GLU A 508 5.72 -36.80 21.81
CA GLU A 508 5.76 -38.26 21.81
C GLU A 508 7.03 -38.80 22.48
N THR A 509 8.19 -38.23 22.15
CA THR A 509 9.48 -38.59 22.78
C THR A 509 9.45 -38.34 24.29
N GLY A 510 8.88 -37.21 24.71
CA GLY A 510 8.72 -36.84 26.12
C GLY A 510 7.78 -37.78 26.87
N LYS A 511 6.66 -38.19 26.25
CA LYS A 511 5.77 -39.23 26.80
C LYS A 511 6.53 -40.53 27.02
N GLU A 512 7.28 -41.00 26.02
CA GLU A 512 8.07 -42.22 26.14
C GLU A 512 9.16 -42.11 27.21
N ALA A 513 9.84 -40.96 27.29
CA ALA A 513 10.89 -40.69 28.27
C ALA A 513 10.34 -40.72 29.71
N ILE A 514 9.19 -40.09 29.96
CA ILE A 514 8.51 -40.12 31.26
C ILE A 514 8.11 -41.55 31.63
N VAL A 515 7.50 -42.29 30.69
CA VAL A 515 7.13 -43.70 30.90
C VAL A 515 8.36 -44.55 31.24
N ARG A 516 9.48 -44.33 30.55
CA ARG A 516 10.75 -45.03 30.78
C ARG A 516 11.35 -44.70 32.14
N ALA A 517 11.33 -43.42 32.53
CA ALA A 517 11.82 -42.95 33.82
C ALA A 517 11.00 -43.53 34.98
N MET A 518 9.66 -43.55 34.87
CA MET A 518 8.77 -44.14 35.89
C MET A 518 8.99 -45.64 36.04
N LYS A 519 9.14 -46.37 34.92
CA LYS A 519 9.49 -47.81 34.96
C LYS A 519 10.82 -48.05 35.67
N LYS A 520 11.85 -47.24 35.40
CA LYS A 520 13.17 -47.34 36.04
C LYS A 520 13.12 -47.02 37.54
N GLY A 521 12.25 -46.09 37.95
CA GLY A 521 12.02 -45.72 39.35
C GLY A 521 11.08 -46.64 40.12
N GLY A 522 10.56 -47.71 39.51
CA GLY A 522 9.63 -48.65 40.16
C GLY A 522 8.22 -48.08 40.42
N VAL A 523 7.86 -46.96 39.77
CA VAL A 523 6.56 -46.30 39.96
C VAL A 523 5.52 -46.90 39.00
N PRO A 524 4.35 -47.35 39.49
CA PRO A 524 3.30 -47.91 38.64
C PRO A 524 2.73 -46.89 37.64
N LEU A 525 2.67 -47.26 36.35
CA LEU A 525 2.13 -46.40 35.27
C LEU A 525 0.65 -46.01 35.46
N ARG A 526 -0.11 -46.74 36.28
CA ARG A 526 -1.50 -46.40 36.63
C ARG A 526 -1.64 -45.04 37.35
N LEU A 527 -0.53 -44.48 37.84
CA LEU A 527 -0.48 -43.16 38.48
C LEU A 527 -0.39 -42.02 37.47
N LEU A 528 -0.16 -42.29 36.17
CA LEU A 528 -0.25 -41.30 35.10
C LEU A 528 -1.72 -41.00 34.76
N THR A 529 -2.43 -40.33 35.66
CA THR A 529 -3.76 -39.80 35.37
C THR A 529 -3.67 -38.40 34.78
N ASN A 530 -4.62 -38.03 33.91
CA ASN A 530 -4.67 -36.68 33.33
C ASN A 530 -4.76 -35.57 34.40
N SER A 531 -5.35 -35.86 35.56
CA SER A 531 -5.40 -34.91 36.67
C SER A 531 -4.02 -34.66 37.28
N MET A 532 -3.23 -35.70 37.55
CA MET A 532 -1.88 -35.57 38.09
C MET A 532 -0.93 -34.88 37.11
N LEU A 533 -1.03 -35.19 35.81
CA LEU A 533 -0.21 -34.54 34.79
C LEU A 533 -0.52 -33.06 34.64
N ASN A 534 -1.80 -32.67 34.73
CA ASN A 534 -2.20 -31.27 34.74
C ASN A 534 -1.65 -30.53 35.97
N THR A 535 -1.73 -31.14 37.15
CA THR A 535 -1.15 -30.56 38.37
C THR A 535 0.36 -30.38 38.23
N LEU A 536 1.07 -31.39 37.72
CA LEU A 536 2.52 -31.34 37.51
C LEU A 536 2.93 -30.28 36.49
N ALA A 537 2.15 -30.12 35.41
CA ALA A 537 2.37 -29.07 34.42
C ALA A 537 2.24 -27.68 35.05
N LEU A 538 1.20 -27.45 35.85
CA LEU A 538 0.97 -26.19 36.55
C LEU A 538 2.06 -25.90 37.61
N GLU A 539 2.45 -26.90 38.40
CA GLU A 539 3.53 -26.77 39.41
C GLU A 539 4.89 -26.48 38.76
N SER A 540 5.13 -27.02 37.56
CA SER A 540 6.35 -26.81 36.79
C SER A 540 6.29 -25.57 35.88
N ASN A 541 5.24 -24.75 36.03
CA ASN A 541 5.04 -23.50 35.28
C ASN A 541 4.87 -23.67 33.76
N TYR A 542 4.35 -24.82 33.32
CA TYR A 542 3.94 -25.08 31.94
C TYR A 542 2.45 -24.82 31.74
N ALA A 543 2.09 -24.34 30.55
CA ALA A 543 0.71 -23.95 30.23
C ALA A 543 -0.27 -25.13 30.18
N ASP A 544 0.19 -26.30 29.74
CA ASP A 544 -0.60 -27.52 29.62
C ASP A 544 0.28 -28.78 29.66
N VAL A 545 -0.37 -29.95 29.72
CA VAL A 545 0.31 -31.26 29.71
C VAL A 545 1.11 -31.48 28.44
N SER A 546 0.66 -30.93 27.31
CA SER A 546 1.38 -31.01 26.03
C SER A 546 2.71 -30.24 26.09
N ALA A 547 2.75 -29.07 26.71
CA ALA A 547 3.96 -28.29 26.93
C ALA A 547 4.92 -28.99 27.89
N LEU A 548 4.40 -29.65 28.94
CA LEU A 548 5.21 -30.49 29.82
C LEU A 548 5.85 -31.65 29.05
N TYR A 549 5.10 -32.37 28.22
CA TYR A 549 5.66 -33.45 27.39
C TYR A 549 6.69 -32.93 26.39
N ALA A 550 6.39 -31.83 25.70
CA ALA A 550 7.33 -31.21 24.77
C ALA A 550 8.66 -30.85 25.46
N ALA A 551 8.61 -30.24 26.65
CA ALA A 551 9.79 -29.83 27.40
C ALA A 551 10.66 -31.00 27.91
N VAL A 552 10.08 -32.19 28.05
CA VAL A 552 10.84 -33.40 28.42
C VAL A 552 11.43 -34.12 27.20
N GLY A 553 10.82 -33.94 26.02
CA GLY A 553 11.31 -34.53 24.77
C GLY A 553 12.30 -33.66 24.00
N GLU A 554 12.32 -32.35 24.24
CA GLU A 554 13.41 -31.44 23.82
C GLU A 554 14.68 -31.65 24.64
#